data_AF-A0A231NZQ3-F1
#
_entry.id   AF-A0A231NZQ3-F1
#
_cell.length_a   1.000
_cell.length_b   1.000
_cell.length_c   1.000
_cell.angle_alpha   90.00
_cell.angle_beta   90.00
_cell.angle_gamma   90.00
#
_symmetry.space_group_name_H-M   'P 1'
#
loop_
_entity.id
_entity.type
_entity.pdbx_description
1 polymer ?
#
loop_
_entity_poly.entity_id
_entity_poly.type
_entity_poly.pdbx_seq_one_letter_code
_entity_poly.pdbx_strand_id
1 'polypeptide(L)'
;MEKKRIIEAIHEQVKAADFDDHGKAVLSMKDVADGQLIMDVLEELKSDTTFDFDFDLDKMELTVHNPEDDLDGFIRRHPSPQKCK
;
A
#
# COMPACT_ATOMS: atom_id res chain seq x y z
N MET A 1 -19.94 6.82 -14.14
CA MET A 1 -19.61 7.87 -13.15
C MET A 1 -18.83 7.28 -11.97
N GLU A 2 -18.38 6.01 -12.03
CA GLU A 2 -17.80 5.31 -10.87
C GLU A 2 -16.27 5.38 -10.71
N LYS A 3 -15.48 5.27 -11.79
CA LYS A 3 -14.01 5.12 -11.69
C LYS A 3 -13.33 6.20 -10.84
N LYS A 4 -13.69 7.47 -11.07
CA LYS A 4 -13.02 8.61 -10.42
C LYS A 4 -13.24 8.62 -8.89
N ARG A 5 -14.44 8.23 -8.44
CA ARG A 5 -14.75 8.10 -7.01
C ARG A 5 -13.99 6.94 -6.36
N ILE A 6 -13.79 5.85 -7.10
CA ILE A 6 -13.04 4.69 -6.61
C ILE A 6 -11.55 5.02 -6.49
N ILE A 7 -11.00 5.74 -7.46
CA ILE A 7 -9.63 6.26 -7.37
C ILE A 7 -9.47 7.16 -6.14
N GLU A 8 -10.39 8.11 -5.92
CA GLU A 8 -10.33 8.99 -4.75
C GLU A 8 -10.48 8.22 -3.42
N ALA A 9 -11.39 7.24 -3.36
CA ALA A 9 -11.58 6.41 -2.17
C ALA A 9 -10.35 5.55 -1.86
N ILE A 10 -9.76 4.90 -2.87
CA ILE A 10 -8.52 4.13 -2.71
C ILE A 10 -7.40 5.06 -2.28
N HIS A 11 -7.26 6.24 -2.91
CA HIS A 11 -6.18 7.17 -2.58
C HIS A 11 -6.32 7.74 -1.16
N GLU A 12 -7.54 8.00 -0.70
CA GLU A 12 -7.81 8.41 0.68
C GLU A 12 -7.51 7.27 1.67
N GLN A 13 -7.92 6.03 1.34
CA GLN A 13 -7.59 4.87 2.16
C GLN A 13 -6.09 4.59 2.20
N VAL A 14 -5.36 4.70 1.08
CA VAL A 14 -3.90 4.55 0.99
C VAL A 14 -3.20 5.62 1.82
N LYS A 15 -3.67 6.87 1.81
CA LYS A 15 -3.12 7.95 2.63
C LYS A 15 -3.42 7.79 4.12
N ALA A 16 -4.60 7.26 4.44
CA ALA A 16 -4.99 6.92 5.80
C ALA A 16 -4.46 5.55 6.24
N ALA A 17 -3.80 4.81 5.35
CA ALA A 17 -3.30 3.48 5.63
C ALA A 17 -2.12 3.60 6.58
N ASP A 18 -2.17 2.81 7.65
CA ASP A 18 -1.04 2.65 8.54
C ASP A 18 -0.07 1.67 7.87
N PHE A 19 1.06 2.19 7.40
CA PHE A 19 2.12 1.36 6.83
C PHE A 19 2.95 0.77 7.97
N ASP A 20 3.06 -0.55 8.00
CA ASP A 20 3.93 -1.27 8.93
C ASP A 20 5.42 -0.91 8.71
N ASP A 21 6.28 -1.32 9.65
CA ASP A 21 7.76 -1.15 9.64
C ASP A 21 8.48 -1.75 8.39
N HIS A 22 7.71 -2.40 7.50
CA HIS A 22 8.12 -2.97 6.22
C HIS A 22 7.56 -2.20 5.01
N GLY A 23 6.99 -1.02 5.22
CA GLY A 23 6.36 -0.22 4.17
C GLY A 23 5.13 -0.89 3.56
N LYS A 24 4.42 -1.74 4.31
CA LYS A 24 3.24 -2.48 3.83
C LYS A 24 2.00 -2.00 4.53
N ALA A 25 0.92 -1.79 3.79
CA ALA A 25 -0.39 -1.50 4.36
C ALA A 25 -1.45 -2.40 3.74
N VAL A 26 -2.35 -2.95 4.55
CA VAL A 26 -3.45 -3.80 4.09
C VAL A 26 -4.76 -3.06 4.28
N LEU A 27 -5.51 -2.90 3.19
CA LEU A 27 -6.76 -2.18 3.12
C LEU A 27 -7.89 -3.12 2.72
N SER A 28 -8.97 -3.15 3.51
CA SER A 28 -10.15 -3.94 3.17
C SER A 28 -11.01 -3.21 2.14
N MET A 29 -11.16 -3.79 0.96
CA MET A 29 -11.89 -3.21 -0.17
C MET A 29 -13.32 -3.72 -0.31
N LYS A 30 -13.84 -4.40 0.70
CA LYS A 30 -15.21 -4.96 0.73
C LYS A 30 -16.30 -3.93 0.43
N ASP A 31 -16.06 -2.66 0.77
CA ASP A 31 -17.02 -1.57 0.58
C ASP A 31 -16.80 -0.76 -0.71
N VAL A 32 -15.74 -1.01 -1.48
CA VAL A 32 -15.27 -0.07 -2.52
C VAL A 32 -15.91 -0.27 -3.89
N ALA A 33 -16.06 -1.51 -4.39
CA ALA A 33 -16.85 -1.93 -5.58
C ALA A 33 -16.35 -3.29 -6.12
N ASP A 34 -16.89 -3.71 -7.27
CA ASP A 34 -16.44 -4.84 -8.10
C ASP A 34 -14.91 -4.91 -8.22
N GLY A 35 -14.32 -6.06 -7.87
CA GLY A 35 -12.88 -6.27 -7.88
C GLY A 35 -12.23 -6.02 -9.26
N GLN A 36 -12.98 -6.22 -10.34
CA GLN A 36 -12.51 -5.99 -11.70
C GLN A 36 -12.24 -4.49 -11.99
N LEU A 37 -13.04 -3.59 -11.40
CA LEU A 37 -12.83 -2.15 -11.54
C LEU A 37 -11.66 -1.67 -10.68
N ILE A 38 -11.45 -2.30 -9.52
CA ILE A 38 -10.34 -2.01 -8.62
C ILE A 38 -9.02 -2.38 -9.31
N MET A 39 -8.91 -3.56 -9.91
CA MET A 39 -7.70 -3.99 -10.63
C MET A 39 -7.30 -3.00 -11.73
N ASP A 40 -8.27 -2.55 -12.52
CA ASP A 40 -8.06 -1.62 -13.62
C ASP A 40 -7.56 -0.25 -13.11
N VAL A 41 -8.12 0.23 -11.99
CA VAL A 41 -7.64 1.45 -11.32
C VAL A 41 -6.24 1.28 -10.72
N LEU A 42 -5.94 0.13 -10.12
CA LEU A 42 -4.63 -0.13 -9.52
C LEU A 42 -3.54 -0.22 -10.59
N GLU A 43 -3.83 -0.74 -11.77
CA GLU A 43 -2.89 -0.79 -12.90
C GLU A 43 -2.54 0.63 -13.41
N GLU A 44 -3.53 1.53 -13.45
CA GLU A 44 -3.31 2.95 -13.74
C GLU A 44 -2.45 3.62 -12.64
N LEU A 45 -2.72 3.35 -11.36
CA LEU A 45 -1.97 3.91 -10.23
C LEU A 45 -0.54 3.38 -10.14
N LYS A 46 -0.30 2.10 -10.45
CA LYS A 46 1.07 1.52 -10.55
C LYS A 46 1.91 2.21 -11.62
N SER A 47 1.27 2.70 -12.68
CA SER A 47 1.98 3.38 -13.77
C SER A 47 2.36 4.82 -13.41
N ASP A 48 1.62 5.46 -12.51
CA ASP A 48 1.82 6.86 -12.11
C ASP A 48 2.64 7.01 -10.82
N THR A 49 2.73 5.95 -10.00
CA THR A 49 3.38 5.98 -8.69
C THR A 49 4.44 4.89 -8.52
N THR A 50 5.33 5.07 -7.54
CA THR A 50 6.33 4.09 -7.11
C THR A 50 5.76 2.98 -6.22
N PHE A 51 4.49 3.09 -5.79
CA PHE A 51 3.84 2.10 -4.95
C PHE A 51 3.51 0.83 -5.74
N ASP A 52 3.73 -0.33 -5.11
CA ASP A 52 3.24 -1.60 -5.64
C ASP A 52 1.93 -1.98 -4.93
N PHE A 53 0.98 -2.47 -5.71
CA PHE A 53 -0.38 -2.78 -5.26
C PHE A 53 -0.69 -4.26 -5.52
N ASP A 54 -0.96 -5.02 -4.49
CA ASP A 54 -1.33 -6.44 -4.58
C ASP A 54 -2.77 -6.61 -4.11
N PHE A 55 -3.66 -6.99 -5.03
CA PHE A 55 -5.09 -7.11 -4.74
C PHE A 55 -5.52 -8.56 -4.68
N ASP A 56 -6.00 -8.99 -3.52
CA ASP A 56 -6.54 -10.31 -3.27
C ASP A 56 -8.06 -10.29 -3.54
N LEU A 57 -8.47 -10.85 -4.68
CA LEU A 57 -9.87 -10.96 -5.10
C LEU A 57 -10.70 -11.89 -4.20
N ASP A 58 -10.07 -12.89 -3.58
CA ASP A 58 -10.77 -13.88 -2.75
C ASP A 58 -11.16 -13.26 -1.41
N LYS A 59 -10.26 -12.45 -0.84
CA LYS A 59 -10.45 -11.76 0.44
C LYS A 59 -11.00 -10.35 0.31
N MET A 60 -10.97 -9.79 -0.90
CA MET A 60 -11.25 -8.38 -1.19
C MET A 60 -10.35 -7.45 -0.37
N GLU A 61 -9.05 -7.74 -0.36
CA GLU A 61 -8.03 -6.99 0.38
C GLU A 61 -6.99 -6.42 -0.59
N LEU A 62 -6.66 -5.13 -0.45
CA LEU A 62 -5.59 -4.47 -1.18
C LEU A 62 -4.38 -4.32 -0.26
N THR A 63 -3.28 -4.98 -0.58
CA THR A 63 -1.98 -4.73 0.01
C THR A 63 -1.25 -3.68 -0.81
N VAL A 64 -0.80 -2.62 -0.14
CA VAL A 64 -0.01 -1.54 -0.74
C VAL A 64 1.40 -1.64 -0.19
N HIS A 65 2.37 -1.64 -1.09
CA HIS A 65 3.79 -1.71 -0.80
C HIS A 65 4.43 -0.38 -1.19
N ASN A 66 5.03 0.30 -0.21
CA ASN A 66 5.81 1.51 -0.42
C ASN A 66 7.31 1.18 -0.44
N PRO A 67 7.95 1.14 -1.63
CA PRO A 67 9.39 0.89 -1.71
C PRO A 67 10.23 2.07 -1.21
N GLU A 68 9.65 3.27 -1.04
CA GLU A 68 10.38 4.43 -0.51
C GLU A 68 10.48 4.42 1.02
N ASP A 69 9.55 3.77 1.73
CA ASP A 69 9.58 3.66 3.20
C ASP A 69 10.60 2.60 3.69
N ASP A 70 10.92 1.63 2.84
CA ASP A 70 11.93 0.59 3.11
C ASP A 70 13.34 1.19 3.33
N LEU A 71 13.57 2.43 2.90
CA LEU A 71 14.81 3.17 3.14
C LEU A 71 14.87 3.87 4.51
N ASP A 72 13.74 4.26 5.11
CA ASP A 72 13.73 4.98 6.41
C ASP A 72 13.69 4.00 7.60
N GLY A 73 13.07 2.83 7.45
CA GLY A 73 13.04 1.76 8.46
C GLY A 73 14.36 0.98 8.62
N PHE A 74 15.16 0.84 7.57
CA PHE A 74 16.41 0.07 7.63
C PHE A 74 17.54 0.80 8.39
N ILE A 75 17.50 2.13 8.50
CA ILE A 75 18.55 2.93 9.16
C ILE A 75 18.30 3.05 10.69
N ARG A 76 17.13 2.68 11.21
CA ARG A 76 16.82 2.79 12.65
C ARG A 76 16.87 1.49 13.46
N ARG A 77 17.04 0.33 12.82
CA ARG A 77 17.37 -0.94 13.52
C ARG A 77 18.87 -1.14 13.66
N HIS A 78 19.57 -0.20 14.31
CA HIS A 78 20.92 -0.44 14.79
C HIS A 78 21.13 0.10 16.22
N PRO A 79 20.58 -0.54 17.26
CA PRO A 79 21.23 -0.52 18.57
C PRO A 79 22.22 -1.68 18.58
N SER A 80 23.33 -1.56 17.84
CA SER A 80 24.51 -2.36 18.15
C SER A 80 25.48 -1.46 18.90
N PRO A 81 25.40 -1.36 20.25
CA PRO A 81 26.55 -1.00 21.02
C PRO A 81 27.46 -2.23 21.03
N GLN A 82 28.21 -2.46 19.94
CA GLN A 82 29.45 -3.21 20.07
C GLN A 82 30.36 -2.40 20.98
N LYS A 83 30.23 -2.61 22.29
CA LYS A 83 31.35 -2.41 23.19
C LYS A 83 32.42 -3.40 22.76
N CYS A 84 33.37 -2.93 21.96
CA CYS A 84 34.65 -3.61 21.80
C CYS A 84 35.19 -3.94 23.20
N LYS A 85 35.53 -5.21 23.44
CA LYS A 85 36.25 -5.66 24.63
C LYS A 85 37.72 -5.32 24.49
#